data_AF-A0A1B7T7N5-F1
#
_entry.id   AF-A0A1B7T7N5-F1
#
_cell.length_a   1.000
_cell.length_b   1.000
_cell.length_c   1.000
_cell.angle_alpha   90.00
_cell.angle_beta   90.00
_cell.angle_gamma   90.00
#
_symmetry.space_group_name_H-M   'P 1'
#
loop_
_entity.id
_entity.type
_entity.pdbx_description
1 polymer ?
#
loop_
_entity_poly.entity_id
_entity_poly.type
_entity_poly.pdbx_seq_one_letter_code
_entity_poly.pdbx_strand_id
1 'polypeptide(L)'
;MIYLLLEENNKQLNIDEEEEEEEENEEENSDEEDDEDINKHEWNTIVQKIVIEKGIKPIEKKLQYQLDKLCKVYYNEFDRLQSEKAKLEIKVSKKEDGEEEDDDKNSDSEESSSDDEAMYKPNIETDKAVFKNRASRLDEADEEGEITKKDIVSGKYQPIKVTQNIQFEDKFDYNADKNAKRNKLQSMEEYIQEMQDKPEWESSIGANLQKSGKKSMSLKSQHTMNKDKELEDYEETNFIRLNKNSLPGQNKKLQKRLNKQKEMKDRVNVIAGEDFSIFNNTGAQKRKFEGSVGRNNKKPKGAWERAKKRL
;
A
#
# COMPACT_ATOMS: atom_id res chain seq x y z
N MET A 1 -67.22 -23.29 -11.89
CA MET A 1 -68.40 -24.07 -12.33
C MET A 1 -68.56 -24.16 -13.85
N ILE A 2 -67.76 -23.44 -14.67
CA ILE A 2 -67.68 -23.68 -16.13
C ILE A 2 -66.44 -24.51 -16.51
N TYR A 3 -65.32 -24.37 -15.77
CA TYR A 3 -64.09 -25.15 -16.01
C TYR A 3 -64.23 -26.66 -15.74
N LEU A 4 -65.10 -27.07 -14.81
CA LEU A 4 -65.34 -28.48 -14.50
C LEU A 4 -66.11 -29.24 -15.61
N LEU A 5 -66.72 -28.53 -16.57
CA LEU A 5 -67.45 -29.12 -17.70
C LEU A 5 -66.61 -29.29 -18.98
N LEU A 6 -65.39 -28.75 -19.03
CA LEU A 6 -64.47 -28.94 -20.15
C LEU A 6 -63.52 -30.14 -19.96
N GLU A 7 -63.09 -30.41 -18.73
CA GLU A 7 -62.21 -31.56 -18.43
C GLU A 7 -62.89 -32.91 -18.63
N GLU A 8 -64.21 -32.99 -18.40
CA GLU A 8 -64.96 -34.24 -18.59
C GLU A 8 -65.24 -34.56 -20.08
N ASN A 9 -65.23 -33.54 -20.96
CA ASN A 9 -65.48 -33.75 -22.40
C ASN A 9 -64.23 -34.15 -23.19
N ASN A 10 -63.03 -33.78 -22.75
CA ASN A 10 -61.79 -34.14 -23.45
C ASN A 10 -61.32 -35.58 -23.17
N LYS A 11 -61.86 -36.23 -22.14
CA LYS A 11 -61.51 -37.62 -21.78
C LYS A 11 -62.19 -38.70 -22.64
N GLN A 12 -63.15 -38.32 -23.49
CA GLN A 12 -63.99 -39.27 -24.23
C GLN A 12 -63.56 -39.49 -25.69
N LEU A 13 -62.49 -38.84 -26.19
CA LEU A 13 -62.21 -38.80 -27.64
C LEU A 13 -60.83 -39.29 -28.10
N ASN A 14 -59.93 -39.79 -27.23
CA ASN A 14 -58.53 -40.05 -27.62
C ASN A 14 -57.97 -41.42 -27.17
N ILE A 15 -58.74 -42.52 -27.24
CA ILE A 15 -58.30 -43.83 -26.71
C ILE A 15 -57.96 -44.90 -27.77
N ASP A 16 -58.16 -44.69 -29.08
CA ASP A 16 -58.10 -45.85 -30.01
C ASP A 16 -57.00 -45.81 -31.10
N GLU A 17 -55.83 -45.16 -30.92
CA GLU A 17 -54.73 -45.17 -31.92
C GLU A 17 -53.29 -45.39 -31.37
N GLU A 18 -53.07 -46.11 -30.25
CA GLU A 18 -51.74 -46.31 -29.63
C GLU A 18 -51.28 -47.78 -29.48
N GLU A 19 -51.39 -48.67 -30.49
CA GLU A 19 -50.91 -50.07 -30.31
C GLU A 19 -50.05 -50.68 -31.44
N GLU A 20 -49.56 -49.91 -32.44
CA GLU A 20 -48.67 -50.47 -33.48
C GLU A 20 -47.31 -49.74 -33.66
N GLU A 21 -46.95 -48.77 -32.79
CA GLU A 21 -45.64 -48.08 -32.81
C GLU A 21 -44.69 -48.47 -31.66
N GLU A 22 -45.04 -49.46 -30.83
CA GLU A 22 -44.30 -49.75 -29.58
C GLU A 22 -43.13 -50.75 -29.72
N GLU A 23 -43.12 -51.65 -30.72
CA GLU A 23 -42.10 -52.71 -30.77
C GLU A 23 -40.77 -52.33 -31.45
N GLU A 24 -40.68 -51.27 -32.27
CA GLU A 24 -39.39 -50.74 -32.78
C GLU A 24 -38.74 -49.75 -31.79
N ASN A 25 -39.50 -49.24 -30.82
CA ASN A 25 -39.02 -48.27 -29.83
C ASN A 25 -38.37 -48.92 -28.59
N GLU A 26 -38.59 -50.21 -28.30
CA GLU A 26 -38.02 -50.83 -27.10
C GLU A 26 -36.53 -51.22 -27.24
N GLU A 27 -36.05 -51.58 -28.44
CA GLU A 27 -34.62 -51.87 -28.66
C GLU A 27 -33.78 -50.58 -28.78
N GLU A 28 -34.31 -49.49 -29.35
CA GLU A 28 -33.63 -48.18 -29.36
C GLU A 28 -33.57 -47.55 -27.95
N ASN A 29 -34.61 -47.74 -27.10
CA ASN A 29 -34.61 -47.20 -25.74
C ASN A 29 -33.59 -47.88 -24.81
N SER A 30 -33.26 -49.17 -24.97
CA SER A 30 -32.29 -49.83 -24.08
C SER A 30 -30.85 -49.39 -24.34
N ASP A 31 -30.50 -49.13 -25.61
CA ASP A 31 -29.17 -48.63 -25.97
C ASP A 31 -29.00 -47.15 -25.55
N GLU A 32 -30.09 -46.35 -25.60
CA GLU A 32 -30.09 -44.96 -25.13
C GLU A 32 -29.95 -44.84 -23.60
N GLU A 33 -30.60 -45.71 -22.81
CA GLU A 33 -30.47 -45.72 -21.34
C GLU A 33 -29.04 -46.06 -20.88
N ASP A 34 -28.39 -47.04 -21.51
CA ASP A 34 -27.00 -47.40 -21.22
C ASP A 34 -26.02 -46.27 -21.59
N ASP A 35 -26.26 -45.57 -22.71
CA ASP A 35 -25.46 -44.41 -23.13
C ASP A 35 -25.65 -43.19 -22.20
N GLU A 36 -26.85 -42.96 -21.67
CA GLU A 36 -27.10 -41.93 -20.66
C GLU A 36 -26.38 -42.22 -19.33
N ASP A 37 -26.38 -43.48 -18.89
CA ASP A 37 -25.69 -43.90 -17.68
C ASP A 37 -24.16 -43.86 -17.84
N ILE A 38 -23.61 -44.25 -19.01
CA ILE A 38 -22.20 -44.09 -19.34
C ILE A 38 -21.80 -42.61 -19.26
N ASN A 39 -22.58 -41.72 -19.89
CA ASN A 39 -22.34 -40.28 -19.83
C ASN A 39 -22.35 -39.75 -18.39
N LYS A 40 -23.29 -40.20 -17.56
CA LYS A 40 -23.37 -39.81 -16.15
C LYS A 40 -22.17 -40.30 -15.33
N HIS A 41 -21.67 -41.50 -15.59
CA HIS A 41 -20.45 -42.02 -14.96
C HIS A 41 -19.20 -41.23 -15.37
N GLU A 42 -19.10 -40.84 -16.64
CA GLU A 42 -18.02 -39.98 -17.14
C GLU A 42 -18.07 -38.58 -16.48
N TRP A 43 -19.23 -37.96 -16.42
CA TRP A 43 -19.44 -36.67 -15.75
C TRP A 43 -19.07 -36.73 -14.28
N ASN A 44 -19.53 -37.75 -13.55
CA ASN A 44 -19.19 -37.93 -12.14
C ASN A 44 -17.69 -38.13 -11.93
N THR A 45 -17.01 -38.85 -12.82
CA THR A 45 -15.55 -39.04 -12.76
C THR A 45 -14.80 -37.73 -12.96
N ILE A 46 -15.24 -36.90 -13.91
CA ILE A 46 -14.67 -35.58 -14.16
C ILE A 46 -14.87 -34.67 -12.93
N VAL A 47 -16.07 -34.66 -12.36
CA VAL A 47 -16.38 -33.86 -11.15
C VAL A 47 -15.51 -34.30 -9.97
N GLN A 48 -15.40 -35.61 -9.71
CA GLN A 48 -14.56 -36.14 -8.63
C GLN A 48 -13.09 -35.78 -8.83
N LYS A 49 -12.58 -35.89 -10.07
CA LYS A 49 -11.19 -35.51 -10.39
C LYS A 49 -10.95 -34.02 -10.12
N ILE A 50 -11.87 -33.15 -10.55
CA ILE A 50 -11.77 -31.71 -10.31
C ILE A 50 -11.82 -31.39 -8.82
N VAL A 51 -12.71 -32.02 -8.05
CA VAL A 51 -12.82 -31.82 -6.60
C VAL A 51 -11.54 -32.25 -5.87
N ILE A 52 -10.95 -33.37 -6.26
CA ILE A 52 -9.68 -33.82 -5.69
C ILE A 52 -8.53 -32.88 -6.08
N GLU A 53 -8.41 -32.52 -7.35
CA GLU A 53 -7.29 -31.73 -7.88
C GLU A 53 -7.33 -30.26 -7.44
N LYS A 54 -8.50 -29.62 -7.50
CA LYS A 54 -8.67 -28.19 -7.22
C LYS A 54 -9.24 -27.91 -5.83
N GLY A 55 -9.95 -28.85 -5.23
CA GLY A 55 -10.51 -28.70 -3.88
C GLY A 55 -9.57 -29.23 -2.80
N ILE A 56 -9.38 -30.54 -2.77
CA ILE A 56 -8.76 -31.23 -1.63
C ILE A 56 -7.24 -31.08 -1.61
N LYS A 57 -6.54 -31.38 -2.71
CA LYS A 57 -5.07 -31.33 -2.80
C LYS A 57 -4.45 -29.98 -2.37
N PRO A 58 -4.95 -28.80 -2.77
CA PRO A 58 -4.35 -27.53 -2.32
C PRO A 58 -4.61 -27.26 -0.84
N ILE A 59 -5.71 -27.74 -0.26
CA ILE A 59 -5.99 -27.61 1.17
C ILE A 59 -5.06 -28.52 1.97
N GLU A 60 -4.88 -29.76 1.53
CA GLU A 60 -3.95 -30.71 2.12
C GLU A 60 -2.52 -30.16 2.13
N LYS A 61 -2.04 -29.61 1.01
CA LYS A 61 -0.72 -28.96 0.93
C LYS A 61 -0.57 -27.79 1.91
N LYS A 62 -1.61 -26.96 2.06
CA LYS A 62 -1.61 -25.85 3.03
C LYS A 62 -1.59 -26.35 4.48
N LEU A 63 -2.37 -27.39 4.79
CA LEU A 63 -2.40 -28.01 6.11
C LEU A 63 -1.06 -28.68 6.44
N GLN A 64 -0.48 -29.42 5.49
CA GLN A 64 0.84 -30.02 5.64
C GLN A 64 1.90 -28.95 5.92
N TYR A 65 1.92 -27.85 5.15
CA TYR A 65 2.83 -26.74 5.41
C TYR A 65 2.65 -26.12 6.79
N GLN A 66 1.40 -25.94 7.23
CA GLN A 66 1.10 -25.39 8.55
C GLN A 66 1.55 -26.33 9.68
N LEU A 67 1.36 -27.65 9.52
CA LEU A 67 1.83 -28.67 10.46
C LEU A 67 3.36 -28.71 10.49
N ASP A 68 4.04 -28.73 9.34
CA ASP A 68 5.50 -28.69 9.27
C ASP A 68 6.06 -27.43 9.92
N LYS A 69 5.39 -26.29 9.73
CA LYS A 69 5.78 -25.03 10.37
C LYS A 69 5.61 -25.10 11.89
N LEU A 70 4.51 -25.68 12.38
CA LEU A 70 4.27 -25.85 13.81
C LEU A 70 5.26 -26.83 14.42
N CYS A 71 5.55 -27.95 13.76
CA CYS A 71 6.59 -28.90 14.17
C CYS A 71 7.96 -28.23 14.22
N LYS A 72 8.36 -27.45 13.21
CA LYS A 72 9.62 -26.68 13.23
C LYS A 72 9.69 -25.71 14.41
N VAL A 73 8.60 -24.98 14.68
CA VAL A 73 8.55 -24.08 15.85
C VAL A 73 8.70 -24.88 17.15
N TYR A 74 8.00 -26.01 17.27
CA TYR A 74 8.06 -26.86 18.46
C TYR A 74 9.46 -27.45 18.67
N TYR A 75 10.10 -27.98 17.63
CA TYR A 75 11.47 -28.50 17.71
C TYR A 75 12.48 -27.41 18.08
N ASN A 76 12.39 -26.23 17.44
CA ASN A 76 13.26 -25.10 17.78
C ASN A 76 13.06 -24.60 19.22
N GLU A 77 11.82 -24.59 19.72
CA GLU A 77 11.52 -24.21 21.11
C GLU A 77 12.02 -25.28 22.10
N PHE A 78 11.88 -26.56 21.76
CA PHE A 78 12.43 -27.67 22.55
C PHE A 78 13.96 -27.59 22.65
N ASP A 79 14.66 -27.40 21.53
CA ASP A 79 16.12 -27.26 21.50
C ASP A 79 16.58 -26.03 22.29
N ARG A 80 15.85 -24.91 22.18
CA ARG A 80 16.11 -23.71 22.98
C ARG A 80 15.95 -23.98 24.48
N LEU A 81 14.87 -24.66 24.90
CA LEU A 81 14.67 -25.01 26.30
C LEU A 81 15.74 -25.97 26.82
N GLN A 82 16.21 -26.92 26.01
CA GLN A 82 17.31 -27.82 26.39
C GLN A 82 18.63 -27.06 26.54
N SER A 83 18.94 -26.14 25.62
CA SER A 83 20.15 -25.31 25.74
C SER A 83 20.09 -24.35 26.94
N GLU A 84 18.91 -23.81 27.27
CA GLU A 84 18.71 -22.99 28.46
C GLU A 84 18.89 -23.82 29.75
N LYS A 85 18.38 -25.05 29.80
CA LYS A 85 18.61 -25.98 30.93
C LYS A 85 20.08 -26.33 31.08
N ALA A 86 20.77 -26.69 30.00
CA ALA A 86 22.21 -26.97 30.03
C ALA A 86 23.02 -25.76 30.51
N LYS A 87 22.68 -24.54 30.06
CA LYS A 87 23.29 -23.29 30.54
C LYS A 87 23.02 -23.03 32.03
N LEU A 88 21.85 -23.38 32.53
CA LEU A 88 21.50 -23.26 33.95
C LEU A 88 22.26 -24.29 34.79
N GLU A 89 22.38 -25.54 34.36
CA GLU A 89 23.19 -26.56 35.05
C GLU A 89 24.66 -26.14 35.16
N ILE A 90 25.25 -25.61 34.09
CA ILE A 90 26.63 -25.06 34.12
C ILE A 90 26.75 -23.87 35.08
N LYS A 91 25.74 -23.00 35.14
CA LYS A 91 25.73 -21.87 36.09
C LYS A 91 25.56 -22.31 37.54
N VAL A 92 24.80 -23.39 37.79
CA VAL A 92 24.62 -23.96 39.14
C VAL A 92 25.90 -24.65 39.59
N SER A 93 26.55 -25.45 38.74
CA SER A 93 27.83 -26.08 39.07
C SER A 93 28.94 -25.04 39.30
N LYS A 94 28.96 -23.94 38.54
CA LYS A 94 29.90 -22.83 38.75
C LYS A 94 29.63 -22.00 40.02
N LYS A 95 28.45 -22.14 40.64
CA LYS A 95 28.11 -21.50 41.92
C LYS A 95 28.51 -22.34 43.14
N GLU A 96 28.71 -23.64 42.99
CA GLU A 96 29.15 -24.53 44.07
C GLU A 96 30.67 -24.48 44.29
N ASP A 97 31.45 -24.17 43.24
CA ASP A 97 32.86 -23.75 43.36
C ASP A 97 32.92 -22.22 43.49
N GLY A 98 32.96 -21.73 44.73
CA GLY A 98 32.87 -20.32 45.07
C GLY A 98 34.02 -19.44 44.55
N GLU A 99 33.92 -18.99 43.30
CA GLU A 99 34.69 -17.88 42.75
C GLU A 99 33.74 -16.81 42.16
N GLU A 100 33.61 -15.70 42.88
CA GLU A 100 33.08 -14.45 42.35
C GLU A 100 34.11 -13.82 41.41
N GLU A 101 33.93 -14.00 40.10
CA GLU A 101 34.54 -13.13 39.10
C GLU A 101 33.47 -12.53 38.17
N ASP A 102 33.42 -11.21 38.22
CA ASP A 102 32.82 -10.29 37.27
C ASP A 102 33.46 -10.52 35.89
N ASP A 103 32.75 -11.15 34.95
CA ASP A 103 33.21 -11.18 33.56
C ASP A 103 32.05 -10.94 32.59
N ASP A 104 32.09 -9.72 32.09
CA ASP A 104 31.29 -9.09 31.05
C ASP A 104 31.58 -9.76 29.70
N LYS A 105 30.90 -10.87 29.39
CA LYS A 105 30.96 -11.50 28.06
C LYS A 105 29.58 -11.80 27.50
N ASN A 106 29.08 -10.76 26.84
CA ASN A 106 27.96 -10.77 25.90
C ASN A 106 28.28 -11.72 24.72
N SER A 107 27.94 -13.00 24.88
CA SER A 107 27.96 -14.00 23.81
C SER A 107 26.60 -14.01 23.13
N ASP A 108 26.43 -13.09 22.18
CA ASP A 108 25.32 -13.07 21.22
C ASP A 108 25.71 -14.01 20.06
N SER A 109 25.36 -15.28 20.22
CA SER A 109 25.35 -16.27 19.14
C SER A 109 23.96 -16.87 19.04
N GLU A 110 23.16 -16.26 18.18
CA GLU A 110 22.10 -16.91 17.41
C GLU A 110 22.19 -16.38 15.96
N GLU A 111 22.87 -17.20 15.16
CA GLU A 111 22.50 -17.70 13.82
C GLU A 111 20.98 -17.56 13.53
N SER A 112 20.47 -17.30 12.33
CA SER A 112 20.69 -18.07 11.12
C SER A 112 20.05 -17.38 9.92
N SER A 113 20.74 -17.53 8.80
CA SER A 113 20.44 -17.21 7.41
C SER A 113 18.96 -17.09 7.02
N SER A 114 18.59 -15.90 6.57
CA SER A 114 17.36 -15.60 5.81
C SER A 114 17.65 -15.78 4.32
N ASP A 115 17.52 -17.00 3.81
CA ASP A 115 17.80 -17.38 2.41
C ASP A 115 16.65 -17.06 1.42
N ASP A 116 15.59 -16.38 1.86
CA ASP A 116 14.39 -16.13 1.02
C ASP A 116 14.41 -14.79 0.24
N GLU A 117 15.52 -14.04 0.24
CA GLU A 117 15.56 -12.66 -0.33
C GLU A 117 16.37 -12.53 -1.64
N ALA A 118 16.80 -13.63 -2.25
CA ALA A 118 17.62 -13.61 -3.47
C ALA A 118 16.92 -14.04 -4.78
N MET A 119 15.66 -14.50 -4.76
CA MET A 119 15.02 -15.11 -5.94
C MET A 119 14.21 -14.18 -6.85
N TYR A 120 14.20 -12.86 -6.66
CA TYR A 120 13.44 -11.95 -7.54
C TYR A 120 14.26 -10.73 -7.97
N LYS A 121 15.02 -10.89 -9.07
CA LYS A 121 15.57 -9.77 -9.86
C LYS A 121 15.22 -9.98 -11.33
N PRO A 122 14.40 -9.10 -11.95
CA PRO A 122 14.23 -9.11 -13.40
C PRO A 122 15.49 -8.55 -14.11
N ASN A 123 15.87 -9.17 -15.21
CA ASN A 123 17.05 -8.85 -16.01
C ASN A 123 16.81 -7.56 -16.83
N ILE A 124 17.64 -6.52 -16.66
CA ILE A 124 17.43 -5.14 -17.20
C ILE A 124 18.26 -4.88 -18.48
N GLU A 125 18.91 -5.88 -19.05
CA GLU A 125 19.87 -5.67 -20.15
C GLU A 125 19.26 -5.57 -21.55
N THR A 126 17.98 -5.91 -21.75
CA THR A 126 17.35 -5.97 -23.09
C THR A 126 16.76 -4.65 -23.59
N ASP A 127 16.53 -3.67 -22.72
CA ASP A 127 15.67 -2.51 -23.05
C ASP A 127 16.43 -1.31 -23.64
N LYS A 128 17.76 -1.37 -23.68
CA LYS A 128 18.61 -0.28 -24.18
C LYS A 128 18.83 -0.29 -25.70
N ALA A 129 18.42 -1.35 -26.40
CA ALA A 129 18.62 -1.49 -27.84
C ALA A 129 17.53 -0.82 -28.70
N VAL A 130 16.35 -0.52 -28.13
CA VAL A 130 15.18 -0.05 -28.90
C VAL A 130 15.22 1.46 -29.19
N PHE A 131 15.97 2.25 -28.42
CA PHE A 131 15.89 3.72 -28.47
C PHE A 131 16.83 4.42 -29.45
N LYS A 132 17.71 3.72 -30.17
CA LYS A 132 18.73 4.37 -31.03
C LYS A 132 18.32 4.64 -32.48
N ASN A 133 17.18 4.12 -32.96
CA ASN A 133 16.87 4.12 -34.40
C ASN A 133 15.92 5.23 -34.87
N ARG A 134 15.58 6.22 -34.03
CA ARG A 134 14.53 7.21 -34.35
C ARG A 134 15.03 8.63 -34.66
N ALA A 135 16.33 8.89 -34.58
CA ALA A 135 16.89 10.25 -34.59
C ALA A 135 17.39 10.77 -35.96
N SER A 136 17.27 10.02 -37.07
CA SER A 136 17.97 10.36 -38.32
C SER A 136 17.08 10.58 -39.56
N ARG A 137 15.85 11.08 -39.41
CA ARG A 137 14.89 11.15 -40.55
C ARG A 137 14.11 12.45 -40.73
N LEU A 138 14.58 13.60 -40.24
CA LEU A 138 13.79 14.83 -40.37
C LEU A 138 14.63 16.09 -40.63
N ASP A 139 15.50 16.05 -41.62
CA ASP A 139 16.09 17.25 -42.25
C ASP A 139 15.75 17.18 -43.74
N GLU A 140 14.68 17.86 -44.17
CA GLU A 140 14.47 18.43 -45.52
C GLU A 140 12.97 18.76 -45.73
N ALA A 141 12.68 20.07 -45.85
CA ALA A 141 11.59 20.72 -46.60
C ALA A 141 10.87 21.82 -45.78
N ASP A 142 11.45 23.04 -45.82
CA ASP A 142 10.76 24.29 -45.56
C ASP A 142 10.71 25.11 -46.86
N GLU A 143 9.56 25.16 -47.51
CA GLU A 143 9.12 26.33 -48.31
C GLU A 143 7.62 26.55 -48.09
N GLU A 144 7.27 27.84 -48.09
CA GLU A 144 6.15 28.46 -47.39
C GLU A 144 4.79 28.29 -48.10
N GLY A 145 3.71 28.16 -47.31
CA GLY A 145 2.34 28.12 -47.82
C GLY A 145 1.31 28.29 -46.71
N GLU A 146 0.63 29.43 -46.71
CA GLU A 146 -0.47 29.81 -45.81
C GLU A 146 -1.73 28.98 -46.14
N ILE A 147 -2.30 28.29 -45.14
CA ILE A 147 -3.43 27.38 -45.32
C ILE A 147 -4.71 28.20 -45.49
N THR A 148 -5.31 28.18 -46.69
CA THR A 148 -6.57 28.90 -46.96
C THR A 148 -7.76 27.97 -46.73
N LYS A 149 -8.96 28.53 -46.48
CA LYS A 149 -10.20 27.81 -46.15
C LYS A 149 -10.62 26.70 -47.14
N LYS A 150 -9.94 26.57 -48.29
CA LYS A 150 -10.14 25.50 -49.28
C LYS A 150 -9.56 24.16 -48.80
N ASP A 151 -8.57 24.15 -47.92
CA ASP A 151 -7.89 22.92 -47.47
C ASP A 151 -8.75 22.09 -46.49
N ILE A 152 -9.66 22.74 -45.77
CA ILE A 152 -10.60 22.11 -44.84
C ILE A 152 -11.60 21.20 -45.57
N VAL A 153 -11.87 21.47 -46.86
CA VAL A 153 -12.78 20.67 -47.69
C VAL A 153 -12.12 19.38 -48.20
N SER A 154 -10.78 19.30 -48.22
CA SER A 154 -10.03 18.17 -48.81
C SER A 154 -9.84 16.96 -47.88
N GLY A 155 -10.27 17.01 -46.62
CA GLY A 155 -10.27 15.85 -45.71
C GLY A 155 -8.91 15.26 -45.33
N LYS A 156 -7.79 15.92 -45.68
CA LYS A 156 -6.45 15.51 -45.27
C LYS A 156 -6.02 16.32 -44.04
N TYR A 157 -5.85 15.64 -42.91
CA TYR A 157 -5.44 16.27 -41.65
C TYR A 157 -4.02 16.83 -41.76
N GLN A 158 -3.87 18.14 -41.49
CA GLN A 158 -2.58 18.75 -41.24
C GLN A 158 -2.42 19.04 -39.75
N PRO A 159 -1.31 18.64 -39.11
CA PRO A 159 -1.05 18.95 -37.72
C PRO A 159 -0.86 20.47 -37.53
N ILE A 160 -1.44 21.00 -36.45
CA ILE A 160 -1.35 22.42 -36.08
C ILE A 160 0.12 22.77 -35.78
N LYS A 161 0.67 23.74 -36.51
CA LYS A 161 2.02 24.26 -36.26
C LYS A 161 1.99 25.14 -35.00
N VAL A 162 2.59 24.67 -33.91
CA VAL A 162 2.69 25.41 -32.64
C VAL A 162 3.90 26.36 -32.73
N THR A 163 3.65 27.67 -32.71
CA THR A 163 4.73 28.67 -32.64
C THR A 163 5.41 28.60 -31.27
N GLN A 164 6.72 28.34 -31.22
CA GLN A 164 7.51 28.05 -30.02
C GLN A 164 7.71 29.22 -29.03
N ASN A 165 6.91 30.29 -29.10
CA ASN A 165 7.18 31.54 -28.38
C ASN A 165 6.15 31.85 -27.28
N ILE A 166 5.51 30.85 -26.68
CA ILE A 166 4.79 31.04 -25.41
C ILE A 166 5.80 30.70 -24.30
N GLN A 167 6.53 31.71 -23.84
CA GLN A 167 7.33 31.58 -22.62
C GLN A 167 6.38 31.41 -21.44
N PHE A 168 6.15 30.17 -21.01
CA PHE A 168 5.55 29.92 -19.71
C PHE A 168 6.57 30.40 -18.67
N GLU A 169 6.27 31.50 -17.98
CA GLU A 169 7.01 31.86 -16.77
C GLU A 169 6.78 30.76 -15.74
N ASP A 170 7.78 29.89 -15.55
CA ASP A 170 7.76 28.94 -14.45
C ASP A 170 7.91 29.73 -13.14
N LYS A 171 6.78 30.03 -12.50
CA LYS A 171 6.73 30.73 -11.20
C LYS A 171 7.10 29.82 -10.03
N PHE A 172 7.72 28.68 -10.31
CA PHE A 172 8.12 27.72 -9.30
C PHE A 172 9.38 28.19 -8.56
N ASP A 173 9.18 28.91 -7.46
CA ASP A 173 10.24 29.25 -6.51
C ASP A 173 10.51 28.09 -5.55
N TYR A 174 11.47 27.22 -5.86
CA TYR A 174 11.90 26.11 -4.98
C TYR A 174 12.26 26.55 -3.54
N ASN A 175 12.72 27.79 -3.37
CA ASN A 175 13.09 28.33 -2.07
C ASN A 175 11.90 28.86 -1.25
N ALA A 176 10.75 29.13 -1.88
CA ALA A 176 9.58 29.67 -1.18
C ALA A 176 9.03 28.65 -0.16
N ASP A 177 8.89 27.39 -0.56
CA ASP A 177 8.35 26.31 0.29
C ASP A 177 9.27 25.96 1.46
N LYS A 178 10.59 26.00 1.21
CA LYS A 178 11.60 25.76 2.25
C LYS A 178 11.55 26.84 3.32
N ASN A 179 11.27 28.08 2.93
CA ASN A 179 11.14 29.20 3.86
C ASN A 179 9.79 29.17 4.60
N ALA A 180 8.71 28.71 3.96
CA ALA A 180 7.41 28.53 4.59
C ALA A 180 7.49 27.54 5.78
N LYS A 181 8.13 26.37 5.59
CA LYS A 181 8.30 25.36 6.66
C LYS A 181 9.13 25.86 7.85
N ARG A 182 10.04 26.81 7.64
CA ARG A 182 10.88 27.39 8.71
C ARG A 182 10.10 28.34 9.62
N ASN A 183 9.19 29.12 9.05
CA ASN A 183 8.38 30.08 9.80
C ASN A 183 7.13 29.43 10.43
N LYS A 184 6.78 28.22 10.00
CA LYS A 184 5.64 27.45 10.51
C LYS A 184 5.82 27.08 12.00
N LEU A 185 5.02 27.68 12.89
CA LEU A 185 5.05 27.46 14.35
C LEU A 185 3.78 26.75 14.79
N GLN A 186 3.92 25.62 15.48
CA GLN A 186 2.81 24.78 15.93
C GLN A 186 1.79 25.55 16.79
N SER A 187 2.24 26.34 17.77
CA SER A 187 1.33 27.12 18.63
C SER A 187 0.56 28.21 17.87
N MET A 188 1.13 28.75 16.79
CA MET A 188 0.43 29.72 15.96
C MET A 188 -0.60 29.03 15.06
N GLU A 189 -0.29 27.83 14.56
CA GLU A 189 -1.25 27.05 13.77
C GLU A 189 -2.45 26.62 14.60
N GLU A 190 -2.23 26.14 15.81
CA GLU A 190 -3.29 25.77 16.74
C GLU A 190 -4.20 26.95 17.06
N TYR A 191 -3.61 28.13 17.33
CA TYR A 191 -4.39 29.36 17.49
C TYR A 191 -5.17 29.73 16.21
N ILE A 192 -4.57 29.60 15.03
CA ILE A 192 -5.24 29.88 13.77
C ILE A 192 -6.39 28.88 13.52
N GLN A 193 -6.20 27.62 13.88
CA GLN A 193 -7.22 26.57 13.79
C GLN A 193 -8.40 26.86 14.71
N GLU A 194 -8.14 27.24 15.97
CA GLU A 194 -9.18 27.61 16.93
C GLU A 194 -9.94 28.88 16.52
N MET A 195 -9.24 29.87 15.92
CA MET A 195 -9.88 31.09 15.41
C MET A 195 -10.62 30.90 14.09
N GLN A 196 -10.41 29.76 13.40
CA GLN A 196 -11.10 29.46 12.16
C GLN A 196 -12.44 28.78 12.46
N ASP A 197 -13.53 29.36 11.94
CA ASP A 197 -14.89 28.79 12.01
C ASP A 197 -15.10 27.66 10.98
N LYS A 198 -14.05 26.88 10.70
CA LYS A 198 -14.10 25.79 9.73
C LYS A 198 -14.00 24.47 10.49
N PRO A 199 -14.80 23.45 10.13
CA PRO A 199 -14.67 22.15 10.75
C PRO A 199 -13.30 21.53 10.44
N GLU A 200 -12.69 20.94 11.45
CA GLU A 200 -11.45 20.18 11.29
C GLU A 200 -11.75 18.75 10.85
N TRP A 201 -10.87 18.20 10.01
CA TRP A 201 -10.97 16.83 9.54
C TRP A 201 -10.26 15.90 10.52
N GLU A 202 -10.91 15.61 11.64
CA GLU A 202 -10.42 14.63 12.60
C GLU A 202 -10.62 13.22 12.08
N SER A 203 -9.61 12.38 12.29
CA SER A 203 -9.69 10.96 11.98
C SER A 203 -10.40 10.19 13.08
N SER A 204 -10.97 9.03 12.74
CA SER A 204 -11.63 8.15 13.70
C SER A 204 -10.72 7.79 14.87
N ILE A 205 -11.29 7.70 16.07
CA ILE A 205 -10.59 7.47 17.35
C ILE A 205 -9.63 6.27 17.28
N GLY A 206 -10.01 5.21 16.55
CA GLY A 206 -9.21 4.00 16.41
C GLY A 206 -8.10 4.07 15.35
N ALA A 207 -8.21 4.97 14.37
CA ALA A 207 -7.26 5.06 13.25
C ALA A 207 -5.95 5.77 13.62
N ASN A 208 -5.98 6.57 14.69
CA ASN A 208 -4.83 7.38 15.14
C ASN A 208 -3.87 6.57 16.04
N LEU A 209 -4.20 5.33 16.35
CA LEU A 209 -3.41 4.47 17.22
C LEU A 209 -2.22 3.89 16.45
N GLN A 210 -1.01 4.10 16.96
CA GLN A 210 0.20 3.47 16.44
C GLN A 210 0.48 2.16 17.20
N LYS A 211 0.79 1.09 16.47
CA LYS A 211 1.31 -0.17 17.05
C LYS A 211 2.71 0.09 17.63
N SER A 212 2.79 0.38 18.92
CA SER A 212 4.03 0.28 19.68
C SER A 212 4.01 -1.08 20.41
N GLY A 213 5.00 -1.93 20.11
CA GLY A 213 5.09 -3.27 20.68
C GLY A 213 5.30 -3.26 22.20
N LYS A 214 4.94 -4.38 22.86
CA LYS A 214 5.12 -4.78 24.28
C LYS A 214 4.85 -3.78 25.43
N LYS A 215 4.92 -2.46 25.25
CA LYS A 215 4.64 -1.44 26.27
C LYS A 215 4.05 -0.21 25.57
N SER A 216 2.78 0.04 25.86
CA SER A 216 1.90 1.17 25.49
C SER A 216 1.52 1.36 24.01
N MET A 217 0.22 1.51 23.77
CA MET A 217 -0.34 2.10 22.55
C MET A 217 -0.10 3.61 22.61
N SER A 218 0.57 4.18 21.61
CA SER A 218 0.77 5.62 21.48
C SER A 218 -0.17 6.19 20.43
N LEU A 219 -0.79 7.33 20.72
CA LEU A 219 -1.54 8.09 19.72
C LEU A 219 -0.55 8.84 18.81
N LYS A 220 -0.85 8.84 17.51
CA LYS A 220 -0.12 9.64 16.52
C LYS A 220 -0.36 11.13 16.79
N SER A 221 0.67 11.93 16.59
CA SER A 221 0.54 13.40 16.59
C SER A 221 -0.10 13.90 15.30
N GLN A 222 -0.82 15.02 15.36
CA GLN A 222 -1.37 15.72 14.19
C GLN A 222 -0.35 15.88 13.06
N HIS A 223 0.90 16.24 13.39
CA HIS A 223 1.98 16.35 12.41
C HIS A 223 2.34 15.02 11.75
N THR A 224 2.30 13.93 12.50
CA THR A 224 2.56 12.59 11.94
C THR A 224 1.42 12.11 11.06
N MET A 225 0.17 12.42 11.42
CA MET A 225 -1.00 12.10 10.62
C MET A 225 -1.00 12.84 9.28
N ASN A 226 -0.70 14.14 9.29
CA ASN A 226 -0.61 14.94 8.06
C ASN A 226 0.49 14.42 7.11
N LYS A 227 1.62 13.95 7.64
CA LYS A 227 2.68 13.34 6.83
C LYS A 227 2.30 11.97 6.28
N ASP A 228 1.61 11.16 7.07
CA ASP A 228 1.12 9.86 6.62
C ASP A 228 0.10 10.04 5.48
N LYS A 229 -0.77 11.06 5.58
CA LYS A 229 -1.69 11.46 4.51
C LYS A 229 -0.98 11.98 3.26
N GLU A 230 0.02 12.86 3.40
CA GLU A 230 0.85 13.31 2.27
C GLU A 230 1.56 12.14 1.57
N LEU A 231 1.96 11.12 2.33
CA LEU A 231 2.57 9.91 1.79
C LEU A 231 1.54 9.02 1.07
N GLU A 232 0.35 8.84 1.63
CA GLU A 232 -0.76 8.13 0.99
C GLU A 232 -1.17 8.80 -0.32
N ASP A 233 -1.40 10.12 -0.31
CA ASP A 233 -1.71 10.91 -1.50
C ASP A 233 -0.63 10.73 -2.58
N TYR A 234 0.65 10.68 -2.20
CA TYR A 234 1.76 10.44 -3.13
C TYR A 234 1.75 9.00 -3.69
N GLU A 235 1.50 7.99 -2.85
CA GLU A 235 1.46 6.60 -3.26
C GLU A 235 0.26 6.31 -4.18
N GLU A 236 -0.89 6.94 -3.95
CA GLU A 236 -2.10 6.80 -4.77
C GLU A 236 -1.97 7.55 -6.10
N THR A 237 -1.41 8.75 -6.10
CA THR A 237 -1.22 9.54 -7.34
C THR A 237 -0.17 8.93 -8.28
N ASN A 238 0.88 8.32 -7.72
CA ASN A 238 1.97 7.74 -8.51
C ASN A 238 1.89 6.21 -8.62
N PHE A 239 0.95 5.56 -7.92
CA PHE A 239 0.79 4.10 -7.86
C PHE A 239 2.07 3.34 -7.50
N ILE A 240 2.95 3.97 -6.70
CA ILE A 240 4.24 3.42 -6.28
C ILE A 240 4.34 3.51 -4.76
N ARG A 241 4.62 2.39 -4.09
CA ARG A 241 4.86 2.39 -2.64
C ARG A 241 6.24 2.92 -2.30
N LEU A 242 6.32 3.75 -1.26
CA LEU A 242 7.58 4.29 -0.80
C LEU A 242 8.23 3.36 0.25
N ASN A 243 9.48 2.97 0.00
CA ASN A 243 10.24 2.18 0.96
C ASN A 243 10.60 3.01 2.19
N LYS A 244 9.80 2.88 3.26
CA LYS A 244 9.99 3.58 4.54
C LYS A 244 11.35 3.31 5.22
N ASN A 245 12.03 2.24 4.80
CA ASN A 245 13.30 1.77 5.34
C ASN A 245 14.52 2.06 4.45
N SER A 246 14.31 2.59 3.24
CA SER A 246 15.39 2.87 2.29
C SER A 246 14.96 3.92 1.26
N LEU A 247 15.09 5.20 1.59
CA LEU A 247 15.10 6.22 0.53
C LEU A 247 16.32 6.01 -0.39
N PRO A 248 16.17 6.18 -1.71
CA PRO A 248 17.27 6.14 -2.66
C PRO A 248 18.40 7.11 -2.26
N GLY A 249 19.65 6.65 -2.29
CA GLY A 249 20.83 7.49 -2.03
C GLY A 249 21.15 7.76 -0.55
N GLN A 250 20.43 7.18 0.41
CA GLN A 250 20.72 7.33 1.83
C GLN A 250 21.18 6.03 2.49
N ASN A 251 22.17 6.15 3.37
CA ASN A 251 22.70 5.02 4.14
C ASN A 251 21.62 4.41 5.06
N LYS A 252 21.37 3.09 4.94
CA LYS A 252 20.43 2.31 5.79
C LYS A 252 20.63 2.57 7.30
N LYS A 253 21.89 2.77 7.73
CA LYS A 253 22.26 3.10 9.12
C LYS A 253 21.76 4.49 9.55
N LEU A 254 21.87 5.49 8.67
CA LEU A 254 21.44 6.86 8.95
C LEU A 254 19.91 6.92 9.12
N GLN A 255 19.16 6.21 8.26
CA GLN A 255 17.71 6.16 8.34
C GLN A 255 17.21 5.44 9.59
N LYS A 256 17.81 4.30 9.94
CA LYS A 256 17.52 3.64 11.23
C LYS A 256 17.75 4.59 12.40
N ARG A 257 18.83 5.39 12.36
CA ARG A 257 19.10 6.40 13.39
C ARG A 257 18.05 7.51 13.41
N LEU A 258 17.64 8.03 12.25
CA LEU A 258 16.60 9.06 12.15
C LEU A 258 15.24 8.56 12.64
N ASN A 259 14.85 7.34 12.25
CA ASN A 259 13.60 6.72 12.70
C ASN A 259 13.61 6.47 14.22
N LYS A 260 14.73 5.95 14.76
CA LYS A 260 14.89 5.77 16.21
C LYS A 260 14.91 7.11 16.95
N GLN A 261 15.56 8.13 16.40
CA GLN A 261 15.57 9.47 16.99
C GLN A 261 14.16 10.08 17.01
N LYS A 262 13.40 9.92 15.91
CA LYS A 262 12.00 10.34 15.84
C LYS A 262 11.16 9.61 16.88
N GLU A 263 11.26 8.28 16.96
CA GLU A 263 10.54 7.48 17.94
C GLU A 263 10.88 7.88 19.39
N MET A 264 12.15 8.10 19.70
CA MET A 264 12.57 8.58 21.02
C MET A 264 12.03 9.99 21.30
N LYS A 265 12.02 10.88 20.31
CA LYS A 265 11.43 12.21 20.45
C LYS A 265 9.93 12.11 20.72
N ASP A 266 9.22 11.29 19.97
CA ASP A 266 7.77 11.10 20.10
C ASP A 266 7.44 10.50 21.47
N ARG A 267 8.20 9.52 21.95
CA ARG A 267 8.03 8.96 23.31
C ARG A 267 8.21 9.98 24.44
N VAL A 268 9.11 10.95 24.27
CA VAL A 268 9.41 11.95 25.31
C VAL A 268 8.47 13.15 25.24
N ASN A 269 8.04 13.54 24.04
CA ASN A 269 7.32 14.80 23.85
C ASN A 269 5.86 14.64 23.42
N VAL A 270 5.48 13.52 22.81
CA VAL A 270 4.10 13.27 22.41
C VAL A 270 3.37 12.54 23.54
N ILE A 271 2.42 13.23 24.15
CA ILE A 271 1.60 12.70 25.25
C ILE A 271 0.16 12.73 24.78
N ALA A 272 -0.51 11.57 24.80
CA ALA A 272 -1.90 11.43 24.36
C ALA A 272 -2.21 11.93 22.92
N GLY A 273 -1.20 11.97 22.04
CA GLY A 273 -1.35 12.44 20.66
C GLY A 273 -1.05 13.94 20.48
N GLU A 274 -0.83 14.68 21.55
CA GLU A 274 -0.40 16.09 21.50
C GLU A 274 1.12 16.18 21.65
N ASP A 275 1.77 17.05 20.87
CA ASP A 275 3.24 17.27 20.93
C ASP A 275 3.56 18.45 21.87
N PHE A 276 4.11 18.14 23.04
CA PHE A 276 4.55 19.11 24.05
C PHE A 276 5.99 19.61 23.86
N SER A 277 6.69 19.20 22.78
CA SER A 277 8.06 19.66 22.51
C SER A 277 8.14 21.18 22.28
N ILE A 278 7.01 21.84 22.00
CA ILE A 278 6.90 23.29 21.82
C ILE A 278 7.46 24.04 23.04
N PHE A 279 7.17 23.54 24.25
CA PHE A 279 7.51 24.20 25.50
C PHE A 279 8.96 23.97 25.93
N ASN A 280 9.55 22.84 25.51
CA ASN A 280 10.91 22.45 25.90
C ASN A 280 12.01 23.06 25.02
N ASN A 281 11.68 23.99 24.12
CA ASN A 281 12.64 24.70 23.27
C ASN A 281 13.47 25.72 24.07
N THR A 282 14.42 25.25 24.87
CA THR A 282 15.41 26.08 25.56
C THR A 282 16.79 25.93 24.87
N GLY A 283 17.53 27.03 24.69
CA GLY A 283 18.86 27.03 24.07
C GLY A 283 18.92 27.43 22.58
N ALA A 284 19.89 26.90 21.84
CA ALA A 284 20.23 27.29 20.45
C ALA A 284 19.13 26.99 19.41
N GLN A 285 18.15 26.14 19.75
CA GLN A 285 16.98 25.85 18.92
C GLN A 285 15.74 26.68 19.28
N LYS A 286 15.88 27.75 20.10
CA LYS A 286 14.81 28.71 20.35
C LYS A 286 14.37 29.37 19.05
N ARG A 287 13.33 28.82 18.42
CA ARG A 287 12.52 29.56 17.44
C ARG A 287 11.74 30.60 18.21
N LYS A 288 12.27 31.83 18.27
CA LYS A 288 11.58 32.95 18.89
C LYS A 288 10.27 33.19 18.14
N PHE A 289 9.15 33.20 18.87
CA PHE A 289 7.83 33.51 18.33
C PHE A 289 7.85 34.80 17.49
N GLU A 290 8.46 35.85 18.02
CA GLU A 290 8.64 37.15 17.35
C GLU A 290 9.38 37.05 16.00
N GLY A 291 10.34 36.12 15.87
CA GLY A 291 11.13 35.95 14.66
C GLY A 291 10.34 35.40 13.48
N SER A 292 9.33 34.56 13.75
CA SER A 292 8.43 34.01 12.72
C SER A 292 7.22 34.92 12.47
N VAL A 293 6.64 35.49 13.54
CA VAL A 293 5.41 36.31 13.46
C VAL A 293 5.70 37.75 13.02
N GLY A 294 6.96 38.17 13.07
CA GLY A 294 7.40 39.49 12.65
C GLY A 294 7.13 39.73 11.16
N ARG A 295 6.32 40.76 10.85
CA ARG A 295 6.03 41.19 9.46
C ARG A 295 7.21 41.93 8.81
N ASN A 296 8.44 41.45 8.97
CA ASN A 296 9.70 42.15 8.63
C ASN A 296 9.70 42.79 7.24
N ASN A 297 9.13 42.11 6.23
CA ASN A 297 9.09 42.60 4.85
C ASN A 297 7.98 43.63 4.58
N LYS A 298 6.95 43.71 5.44
CA LYS A 298 5.81 44.64 5.34
C LYS A 298 5.75 45.59 6.55
N LYS A 299 6.86 45.76 7.28
CA LYS A 299 6.94 46.70 8.40
C LYS A 299 6.86 48.12 7.82
N PRO A 300 5.91 48.95 8.26
CA PRO A 300 5.83 50.32 7.79
C PRO A 300 7.06 51.08 8.29
N LYS A 301 7.91 51.48 7.33
CA LYS A 301 9.17 52.18 7.57
C LYS A 301 8.92 53.66 7.89
N GLY A 302 7.85 54.24 7.33
CA GLY A 302 7.49 55.65 7.53
C GLY A 302 6.21 55.88 8.34
N ALA A 303 6.06 57.09 8.89
CA ALA A 303 4.84 57.52 9.58
C ALA A 303 3.60 57.49 8.68
N TRP A 304 3.76 57.84 7.40
CA TRP A 304 2.71 57.77 6.39
C TRP A 304 2.24 56.33 6.12
N GLU A 305 3.16 55.36 6.04
CA GLU A 305 2.80 53.94 5.87
C GLU A 305 2.09 53.38 7.11
N ARG A 306 2.48 53.84 8.30
CA ARG A 306 1.77 53.52 9.55
C ARG A 306 0.35 54.09 9.56
N ALA A 307 0.18 55.33 9.10
CA ALA A 307 -1.13 55.97 8.96
C ALA A 307 -2.01 55.22 7.96
N LYS A 308 -1.48 54.87 6.78
CA LYS A 308 -2.17 54.08 5.75
C LYS A 308 -2.63 52.69 6.22
N LYS A 309 -1.89 52.05 7.13
CA LYS A 309 -2.26 50.75 7.68
C LYS A 309 -3.37 50.84 8.73
N ARG A 310 -3.49 52.00 9.38
CA ARG A 310 -4.48 52.23 10.45
C ARG A 310 -5.84 52.66 9.89
N LEU A 311 -5.83 53.33 8.75
CA LEU A 311 -7.01 53.59 7.92
C LEU A 311 -7.48 52.28 7.29
#